data_AF-A0A936L6C4-F1
#
_entry.id   AF-A0A936L6C4-F1
#
_cell.length_a   1.000
_cell.length_b   1.000
_cell.length_c   1.000
_cell.angle_alpha   90.00
_cell.angle_beta   90.00
_cell.angle_gamma   90.00
#
_symmetry.space_group_name_H-M   'P 1'
#
loop_
_entity.id
_entity.type
_entity.pdbx_description
1 polymer ?
#
loop_
_entity_poly.entity_id
_entity_poly.type
_entity_poly.pdbx_seq_one_letter_code
_entity_poly.pdbx_strand_id
1 'polypeptide(L)'
;MQWLYAKNNRPGKGFLVGHSFQDLKTNPQEDLIDDVLALTEQKEFSRYERDLLRKEDNARLRKELIAMKTTLLFAKGQLAAALEVFRKIDPTEWDDYGLFNPFIERYTECINCNLRDTSSLLNRGQIIEKLLDLEYQAQASREEGARYWYQLGLGYYNMSYFGYAWKAKDYFRSGVSLKRSKSASDPDVVPDIRFPLGNRENFDCSKALEYFELARKLSTDKELSAKAAFMAARCEQNQYFTRRAPRSYVYFDLLKRNYTDTQFYQFVVQECKYFKAYAAR
;
A
#
# COMPACT_ATOMS: atom_id res chain seq x y z
N MET A 1 -10.95 -33.32 -0.48
CA MET A 1 -9.66 -33.07 -1.17
C MET A 1 -8.87 -31.93 -0.52
N GLN A 2 -9.41 -30.72 -0.35
CA GLN A 2 -8.71 -29.59 0.30
C GLN A 2 -8.10 -29.93 1.68
N TRP A 3 -8.86 -30.59 2.55
CA TRP A 3 -8.40 -31.03 3.87
C TRP A 3 -7.22 -32.01 3.83
N LEU A 4 -7.13 -32.86 2.78
CA LEU A 4 -6.04 -33.82 2.62
C LEU A 4 -4.72 -33.12 2.27
N TYR A 5 -4.78 -32.06 1.46
CA TYR A 5 -3.61 -31.26 1.11
C TYR A 5 -3.10 -30.44 2.29
N ALA A 6 -4.01 -29.84 3.07
CA ALA A 6 -3.65 -29.16 4.31
C ALA A 6 -2.92 -30.09 5.30
N LYS A 7 -3.40 -31.34 5.44
CA LYS A 7 -2.74 -32.35 6.28
C LYS A 7 -1.35 -32.78 5.80
N ASN A 8 -1.06 -32.62 4.51
CA ASN A 8 0.24 -32.98 3.91
C ASN A 8 1.14 -31.77 3.67
N ASN A 9 0.88 -30.64 4.37
CA ASN A 9 1.65 -29.41 4.25
C ASN A 9 1.71 -28.85 2.80
N ARG A 10 0.60 -29.00 2.06
CA ARG A 10 0.42 -28.46 0.70
C ARG A 10 -0.78 -27.51 0.61
N PRO A 11 -0.81 -26.42 1.41
CA PRO A 11 -2.00 -25.60 1.55
C PRO A 11 -2.38 -24.88 0.23
N GLY A 12 -1.40 -24.48 -0.59
CA GLY A 12 -1.60 -23.88 -1.90
C GLY A 12 -2.25 -24.85 -2.91
N LYS A 13 -1.79 -26.10 -2.97
CA LYS A 13 -2.48 -27.14 -3.76
C LYS A 13 -3.92 -27.35 -3.29
N GLY A 14 -4.13 -27.34 -1.98
CA GLY A 14 -5.47 -27.40 -1.38
C GLY A 14 -6.35 -26.26 -1.89
N PHE A 15 -5.85 -25.02 -1.86
CA PHE A 15 -6.56 -23.86 -2.37
C PHE A 15 -6.96 -24.02 -3.85
N LEU A 16 -6.03 -24.50 -4.69
CA LEU A 16 -6.26 -24.69 -6.13
C LEU A 16 -7.34 -25.74 -6.50
N VAL A 17 -7.76 -26.59 -5.57
CA VAL A 17 -8.87 -27.55 -5.81
C VAL A 17 -10.19 -26.82 -6.07
N GLY A 18 -10.43 -25.68 -5.41
CA GLY A 18 -11.68 -24.93 -5.50
C GLY A 18 -11.52 -23.56 -6.15
N HIS A 19 -10.29 -23.07 -6.29
CA HIS A 19 -9.99 -21.67 -6.63
C HIS A 19 -8.83 -21.57 -7.63
N SER A 20 -8.70 -20.42 -8.28
CA SER A 20 -7.53 -20.03 -9.08
C SER A 20 -6.51 -19.37 -8.17
N PHE A 21 -5.22 -19.42 -8.52
CA PHE A 21 -4.26 -18.52 -7.88
C PHE A 21 -4.63 -17.04 -8.02
N GLN A 22 -5.35 -16.63 -9.08
CA GLN A 22 -5.89 -15.27 -9.22
C GLN A 22 -6.80 -14.87 -8.05
N ASP A 23 -7.52 -15.81 -7.44
CA ASP A 23 -8.37 -15.55 -6.28
C ASP A 23 -7.54 -15.20 -5.02
N LEU A 24 -6.23 -15.49 -5.03
CA LEU A 24 -5.31 -15.04 -3.99
C LEU A 24 -5.03 -13.54 -4.08
N LYS A 25 -5.17 -12.89 -5.26
CA LYS A 25 -4.83 -11.46 -5.41
C LYS A 25 -5.60 -10.58 -4.44
N THR A 26 -6.84 -10.93 -4.12
CA THR A 26 -7.70 -10.15 -3.23
C THR A 26 -7.32 -10.27 -1.74
N ASN A 27 -6.70 -11.37 -1.32
CA ASN A 27 -6.08 -11.48 0.00
C ASN A 27 -4.92 -12.49 -0.03
N PRO A 28 -3.74 -12.05 -0.49
CA PRO A 28 -2.61 -12.95 -0.70
C PRO A 28 -2.12 -13.55 0.62
N GLN A 29 -1.97 -14.88 0.67
CA GLN A 29 -1.42 -15.61 1.81
C GLN A 29 -0.05 -16.17 1.46
N GLU A 30 0.93 -15.91 2.31
CA GLU A 30 2.34 -16.21 2.03
C GLU A 30 2.58 -17.72 1.88
N ASP A 31 1.98 -18.54 2.75
CA ASP A 31 2.07 -19.99 2.73
C ASP A 31 1.43 -20.61 1.47
N LEU A 32 0.28 -20.06 1.02
CA LEU A 32 -0.37 -20.49 -0.21
C LEU A 32 0.48 -20.13 -1.43
N ILE A 33 1.01 -18.90 -1.49
CA ILE A 33 1.86 -18.45 -2.59
C ILE A 33 3.13 -19.29 -2.66
N ASP A 34 3.78 -19.55 -1.54
CA ASP A 34 5.02 -20.33 -1.49
C ASP A 34 4.82 -21.79 -1.90
N ASP A 35 3.72 -22.42 -1.49
CA ASP A 35 3.40 -23.80 -1.92
C ASP A 35 3.09 -23.88 -3.42
N VAL A 36 2.38 -22.88 -3.98
CA VAL A 36 2.13 -22.83 -5.43
C VAL A 36 3.41 -22.50 -6.20
N LEU A 37 4.26 -21.59 -5.70
CA LEU A 37 5.56 -21.30 -6.30
C LEU A 37 6.43 -22.57 -6.35
N ALA A 38 6.51 -23.31 -5.25
CA ALA A 38 7.25 -24.57 -5.19
C ALA A 38 6.69 -25.61 -6.17
N LEU A 39 5.37 -25.60 -6.42
CA LEU A 39 4.77 -26.43 -7.48
C LEU A 39 5.25 -26.01 -8.87
N THR A 40 5.36 -24.72 -9.18
CA THR A 40 5.85 -24.24 -10.49
C THR A 40 7.32 -24.56 -10.76
N GLU A 41 8.11 -24.90 -9.73
CA GLU A 41 9.53 -25.26 -9.84
C GLU A 41 9.76 -26.74 -10.15
N GLN A 42 8.70 -27.56 -10.12
CA GLN A 42 8.82 -28.98 -10.36
C GLN A 42 9.18 -29.28 -11.82
N LYS A 43 10.09 -30.24 -12.03
CA LYS A 43 10.50 -30.68 -13.37
C LYS A 43 9.37 -31.40 -14.11
N GLU A 44 8.54 -32.12 -13.37
CA GLU A 44 7.44 -32.90 -13.92
C GLU A 44 6.17 -32.68 -13.12
N PHE A 45 5.05 -32.56 -13.83
CA PHE A 45 3.71 -32.41 -13.26
C PHE A 45 2.90 -33.67 -13.54
N SER A 46 2.24 -34.19 -12.51
CA SER A 46 1.15 -35.14 -12.68
C SER A 46 0.02 -34.50 -13.51
N ARG A 47 -0.81 -35.33 -14.15
CA ARG A 47 -1.99 -34.85 -14.89
C ARG A 47 -2.87 -33.94 -14.02
N TYR A 48 -3.08 -34.35 -12.77
CA TYR A 48 -3.88 -33.59 -11.82
C TYR A 48 -3.28 -32.23 -11.49
N GLU A 49 -1.96 -32.12 -11.30
CA GLU A 49 -1.30 -30.83 -11.04
C GLU A 49 -1.41 -29.88 -12.24
N ARG A 50 -1.32 -30.39 -13.48
CA ARG A 50 -1.57 -29.57 -14.67
C ARG A 50 -2.99 -29.04 -14.73
N ASP A 51 -3.96 -29.86 -14.31
CA ASP A 51 -5.36 -29.47 -14.24
C ASP A 51 -5.60 -28.45 -13.10
N LEU A 52 -4.94 -28.60 -11.94
CA LEU A 52 -4.96 -27.62 -10.83
C LEU A 52 -4.40 -26.26 -11.25
N LEU A 53 -3.31 -26.26 -12.02
CA LEU A 53 -2.72 -25.06 -12.61
C LEU A 53 -3.50 -24.54 -13.83
N ARG A 54 -4.63 -25.17 -14.18
CA ARG A 54 -5.52 -24.81 -15.29
C ARG A 54 -4.80 -24.69 -16.63
N LYS A 55 -3.73 -25.48 -16.81
CA LYS A 55 -2.87 -25.46 -18.01
C LYS A 55 -2.29 -24.08 -18.34
N GLU A 56 -2.10 -23.24 -17.32
CA GLU A 56 -1.41 -21.97 -17.50
C GLU A 56 0.07 -22.18 -17.85
N ASP A 57 0.66 -21.18 -18.52
CA ASP A 57 2.09 -21.15 -18.75
C ASP A 57 2.81 -21.00 -17.40
N ASN A 58 3.55 -22.04 -17.01
CA ASN A 58 4.28 -22.10 -15.75
C ASN A 58 5.26 -20.94 -15.57
N ALA A 59 5.91 -20.48 -16.66
CA ALA A 59 6.87 -19.38 -16.58
C ALA A 59 6.16 -18.08 -16.24
N ARG A 60 5.03 -17.79 -16.89
CA ARG A 60 4.19 -16.64 -16.59
C ARG A 60 3.58 -16.72 -15.18
N LEU A 61 3.02 -17.86 -14.82
CA LEU A 61 2.42 -18.10 -13.50
C LEU A 61 3.44 -17.86 -12.38
N ARG A 62 4.67 -18.38 -12.55
CA ARG A 62 5.76 -18.16 -11.60
C ARG A 62 6.01 -16.67 -11.36
N LYS A 63 6.11 -15.88 -12.42
CA LYS A 63 6.37 -14.43 -12.29
C LYS A 63 5.19 -13.69 -11.65
N GLU A 64 3.95 -14.06 -11.97
CA GLU A 64 2.75 -13.53 -11.31
C GLU A 64 2.73 -13.82 -9.80
N LEU A 65 3.12 -15.04 -9.39
CA LEU A 65 3.22 -15.41 -7.98
C LEU A 65 4.37 -14.69 -7.27
N ILE A 66 5.52 -14.51 -7.94
CA ILE A 66 6.62 -13.69 -7.43
C ILE A 66 6.15 -12.25 -7.20
N ALA A 67 5.49 -11.64 -8.19
CA ALA A 67 4.95 -10.29 -8.07
C ALA A 67 3.91 -10.20 -6.93
N MET A 68 3.05 -11.22 -6.77
CA MET A 68 2.08 -11.28 -5.69
C MET A 68 2.74 -11.34 -4.32
N LYS A 69 3.79 -12.17 -4.16
CA LYS A 69 4.59 -12.24 -2.94
C LYS A 69 5.29 -10.90 -2.66
N THR A 70 5.89 -10.29 -3.68
CA THR A 70 6.49 -8.95 -3.56
C THR A 70 5.46 -7.93 -3.04
N THR A 71 4.27 -7.88 -3.63
CA THR A 71 3.21 -6.95 -3.20
C THR A 71 2.77 -7.23 -1.77
N LEU A 72 2.66 -8.50 -1.34
CA LEU A 72 2.33 -8.86 0.03
C LEU A 72 3.41 -8.40 1.04
N LEU A 73 4.68 -8.69 0.77
CA LEU A 73 5.81 -8.27 1.62
C LEU A 73 5.91 -6.74 1.67
N PHE A 74 5.70 -6.07 0.52
CA PHE A 74 5.68 -4.62 0.43
C PHE A 74 4.50 -4.02 1.22
N ALA A 75 3.32 -4.64 1.16
CA ALA A 75 2.16 -4.28 1.98
C ALA A 75 2.50 -4.29 3.48
N LYS A 76 3.19 -5.35 3.94
CA LYS A 76 3.67 -5.54 5.32
C LYS A 76 4.84 -4.62 5.74
N GLY A 77 5.38 -3.80 4.83
CA GLY A 77 6.52 -2.92 5.10
C GLY A 77 7.88 -3.62 5.09
N GLN A 78 7.96 -4.87 4.62
CA GLN A 78 9.20 -5.63 4.53
C GLN A 78 9.94 -5.31 3.22
N LEU A 79 10.41 -4.06 3.09
CA LEU A 79 10.94 -3.50 1.85
C LEU A 79 12.09 -4.32 1.25
N ALA A 80 13.12 -4.62 2.04
CA ALA A 80 14.27 -5.39 1.58
C ALA A 80 13.87 -6.79 1.09
N ALA A 81 13.04 -7.51 1.86
CA ALA A 81 12.55 -8.83 1.46
C ALA A 81 11.68 -8.76 0.19
N ALA A 82 10.83 -7.75 0.06
CA ALA A 82 10.01 -7.55 -1.13
C ALA A 82 10.88 -7.33 -2.39
N LEU A 83 11.94 -6.53 -2.27
CA LEU A 83 12.88 -6.27 -3.37
C LEU A 83 13.66 -7.53 -3.77
N GLU A 84 14.16 -8.28 -2.78
CA GLU A 84 14.86 -9.55 -3.04
C GLU A 84 13.98 -10.58 -3.75
N VAL A 85 12.70 -10.64 -3.39
CA VAL A 85 11.73 -11.50 -4.10
C VAL A 85 11.50 -10.97 -5.53
N PHE A 86 11.33 -9.66 -5.71
CA PHE A 86 11.04 -9.07 -7.01
C PHE A 86 12.19 -9.24 -8.02
N ARG A 87 13.44 -9.20 -7.54
CA ARG A 87 14.67 -9.45 -8.32
C ARG A 87 14.75 -10.82 -8.97
N LYS A 88 13.85 -11.75 -8.62
CA LYS A 88 13.71 -13.05 -9.31
C LYS A 88 13.00 -12.93 -10.68
N ILE A 89 12.38 -11.78 -10.96
CA ILE A 89 11.88 -11.41 -12.29
C ILE A 89 12.97 -10.59 -12.99
N ASP A 90 13.18 -10.82 -14.29
CA ASP A 90 14.14 -10.04 -15.07
C ASP A 90 13.81 -8.55 -14.98
N PRO A 91 14.78 -7.65 -14.69
CA PRO A 91 14.55 -6.21 -14.60
C PRO A 91 13.86 -5.59 -15.82
N THR A 92 14.04 -6.16 -17.01
CA THR A 92 13.38 -5.69 -18.25
C THR A 92 11.87 -5.96 -18.28
N GLU A 93 11.38 -6.85 -17.43
CA GLU A 93 9.97 -7.24 -17.32
C GLU A 93 9.28 -6.60 -16.11
N TRP A 94 9.98 -5.80 -15.29
CA TRP A 94 9.41 -5.23 -14.07
C TRP A 94 8.20 -4.32 -14.33
N ASP A 95 8.22 -3.61 -15.46
CA ASP A 95 7.17 -2.67 -15.85
C ASP A 95 5.85 -3.38 -16.17
N ASP A 96 5.89 -4.66 -16.58
CA ASP A 96 4.70 -5.48 -16.83
C ASP A 96 3.85 -5.69 -15.56
N TYR A 97 4.47 -5.53 -14.39
CA TYR A 97 3.80 -5.66 -13.10
C TYR A 97 3.27 -4.33 -12.57
N GLY A 98 3.31 -3.28 -13.38
CA GLY A 98 2.62 -2.02 -13.12
C GLY A 98 3.56 -0.86 -12.84
N LEU A 99 3.13 0.29 -13.34
CA LEU A 99 3.83 1.56 -13.27
C LEU A 99 3.04 2.56 -12.44
N PHE A 100 3.69 3.21 -11.49
CA PHE A 100 3.07 4.14 -10.55
C PHE A 100 4.01 5.30 -10.26
N ASN A 101 3.52 6.33 -9.58
CA ASN A 101 4.41 7.32 -8.96
C ASN A 101 3.74 7.79 -7.68
N PRO A 102 4.03 7.19 -6.51
CA PRO A 102 3.36 7.55 -5.26
C PRO A 102 3.96 8.79 -4.59
N PHE A 103 5.00 9.40 -5.16
CA PHE A 103 5.71 10.51 -4.51
C PHE A 103 5.19 11.89 -4.93
N ILE A 104 4.12 11.95 -5.73
CA ILE A 104 3.52 13.22 -6.16
C ILE A 104 2.60 13.73 -5.07
N GLU A 105 2.88 14.96 -4.63
CA GLU A 105 2.07 15.67 -3.65
C GLU A 105 0.67 15.98 -4.21
N ARG A 106 -0.38 15.61 -3.44
CA ARG A 106 -1.78 15.88 -3.78
C ARG A 106 -2.61 16.14 -2.53
N TYR A 107 -3.35 17.25 -2.55
CA TYR A 107 -4.21 17.67 -1.44
C TYR A 107 -5.69 17.33 -1.66
N THR A 108 -6.11 17.22 -2.91
CA THR A 108 -7.44 16.75 -3.29
C THR A 108 -7.45 15.22 -3.35
N GLU A 109 -8.46 14.60 -2.74
CA GLU A 109 -8.67 13.16 -2.83
C GLU A 109 -9.02 12.75 -4.25
N CYS A 110 -8.28 11.77 -4.76
CA CYS A 110 -8.55 11.20 -6.06
C CYS A 110 -7.93 9.80 -6.12
N ILE A 111 -8.71 8.84 -6.62
CA ILE A 111 -8.31 7.43 -6.73
C ILE A 111 -7.90 7.07 -8.15
N ASN A 112 -8.64 7.58 -9.14
CA ASN A 112 -8.35 7.41 -10.56
C ASN A 112 -7.98 8.78 -11.13
N CYS A 113 -6.73 9.17 -10.94
CA CYS A 113 -6.25 10.49 -11.36
C CYS A 113 -5.40 10.36 -12.61
N ASN A 114 -5.57 11.30 -13.52
CA ASN A 114 -4.58 11.49 -14.57
C ASN A 114 -3.28 11.99 -13.93
N LEU A 115 -2.21 11.26 -14.18
CA LEU A 115 -0.86 11.74 -13.95
C LEU A 115 -0.52 12.69 -15.11
N ARG A 116 0.31 13.70 -14.84
CA ARG A 116 0.78 14.58 -15.92
C ARG A 116 1.70 13.76 -16.82
N ASP A 117 1.66 13.99 -18.12
CA ASP A 117 2.51 13.26 -19.10
C ASP A 117 4.00 13.38 -18.80
N THR A 118 4.42 14.44 -18.11
CA THR A 118 5.80 14.66 -17.67
C THR A 118 6.19 13.89 -16.40
N SER A 119 5.29 13.13 -15.79
CA SER A 119 5.56 12.40 -14.55
C SER A 119 6.33 11.12 -14.85
N SER A 120 7.55 11.00 -14.34
CA SER A 120 8.29 9.74 -14.38
C SER A 120 7.53 8.66 -13.60
N LEU A 121 7.13 7.60 -14.30
CA LEU A 121 6.54 6.43 -13.66
C LEU A 121 7.64 5.48 -13.20
N LEU A 122 7.34 4.75 -12.14
CA LEU A 122 8.21 3.81 -11.46
C LEU A 122 7.50 2.47 -11.33
N ASN A 123 8.19 1.38 -11.64
CA ASN A 123 7.70 0.05 -11.28
C ASN A 123 7.85 -0.21 -9.77
N ARG A 124 7.29 -1.32 -9.27
CA ARG A 124 7.32 -1.65 -7.83
C ARG A 124 8.75 -1.75 -7.29
N GLY A 125 9.69 -2.33 -8.03
CA GLY A 125 11.08 -2.44 -7.63
C GLY A 125 11.72 -1.08 -7.41
N GLN A 126 11.57 -0.19 -8.39
CA GLN A 126 12.07 1.19 -8.32
C GLN A 126 11.43 2.00 -7.18
N ILE A 127 10.13 1.78 -6.89
CA ILE A 127 9.47 2.42 -5.74
C ILE A 127 10.09 1.94 -4.44
N ILE A 128 10.31 0.63 -4.28
CA ILE A 128 10.91 0.05 -3.07
C ILE A 128 12.34 0.57 -2.89
N GLU A 129 13.15 0.58 -3.95
CA GLU A 129 14.51 1.14 -3.92
C GLU A 129 14.52 2.61 -3.53
N LYS A 130 13.59 3.41 -4.09
CA LYS A 130 13.45 4.82 -3.71
C LYS A 130 13.03 5.01 -2.27
N LEU A 131 12.16 4.17 -1.72
CA LEU A 131 11.79 4.23 -0.29
C LEU A 131 13.00 3.94 0.61
N LEU A 132 13.79 2.93 0.27
CA LEU A 132 15.00 2.57 1.02
C LEU A 132 16.04 3.71 0.97
N ASP A 133 16.27 4.30 -0.21
CA ASP A 133 17.17 5.46 -0.34
C ASP A 133 16.64 6.65 0.46
N LEU A 134 15.35 6.99 0.35
CA LEU A 134 14.77 8.09 1.13
C LEU A 134 14.89 7.87 2.64
N GLU A 135 14.68 6.65 3.14
CA GLU A 135 14.87 6.32 4.56
C GLU A 135 16.32 6.53 5.00
N TYR A 136 17.28 6.09 4.19
CA TYR A 136 18.69 6.31 4.43
C TYR A 136 19.05 7.81 4.46
N GLN A 137 18.62 8.57 3.44
CA GLN A 137 18.88 10.01 3.35
C GLN A 137 18.23 10.79 4.50
N ALA A 138 17.00 10.42 4.89
CA ALA A 138 16.27 11.07 5.98
C ALA A 138 16.94 10.89 7.34
N GLN A 139 17.61 9.75 7.55
CA GLN A 139 18.37 9.47 8.77
C GLN A 139 19.76 10.12 8.76
N ALA A 140 20.40 10.18 7.60
CA ALA A 140 21.75 10.73 7.46
C ALA A 140 21.80 12.27 7.48
N SER A 141 20.73 12.94 7.03
CA SER A 141 20.70 14.40 6.88
C SER A 141 19.96 15.11 8.01
N ARG A 142 20.65 16.03 8.71
CA ARG A 142 20.04 16.83 9.77
C ARG A 142 19.21 18.00 9.25
N GLU A 143 19.64 18.63 8.16
CA GLU A 143 18.96 19.81 7.59
C GLU A 143 17.89 19.44 6.54
N GLU A 144 18.21 18.53 5.61
CA GLU A 144 17.27 18.11 4.54
C GLU A 144 16.41 16.90 4.95
N GLY A 145 16.70 16.28 6.11
CA GLY A 145 16.00 15.08 6.58
C GLY A 145 14.48 15.23 6.61
N ALA A 146 13.99 16.42 6.96
CA ALA A 146 12.56 16.71 6.99
C ALA A 146 11.86 16.56 5.64
N ARG A 147 12.53 16.93 4.53
CA ARG A 147 11.96 16.77 3.18
C ARG A 147 11.90 15.32 2.77
N TYR A 148 12.90 14.52 3.11
CA TYR A 148 12.89 13.08 2.85
C TYR A 148 11.81 12.36 3.67
N TRP A 149 11.66 12.70 4.95
CA TRP A 149 10.53 12.22 5.77
C TRP A 149 9.19 12.59 5.16
N TYR A 150 9.05 13.81 4.64
CA TYR A 150 7.82 14.21 3.98
C TYR A 150 7.53 13.40 2.71
N GLN A 151 8.54 13.16 1.87
CA GLN A 151 8.41 12.33 0.66
C GLN A 151 8.08 10.87 1.00
N LEU A 152 8.64 10.32 2.08
CA LEU A 152 8.26 9.01 2.60
C LEU A 152 6.79 9.00 3.03
N GLY A 153 6.35 10.00 3.77
CA GLY A 153 4.94 10.17 4.14
C GLY A 153 4.02 10.18 2.92
N LEU A 154 4.37 10.95 1.88
CA LEU A 154 3.62 10.99 0.62
C LEU A 154 3.57 9.60 -0.04
N GLY A 155 4.72 8.92 -0.14
CA GLY A 155 4.81 7.59 -0.73
C GLY A 155 3.87 6.60 -0.05
N TYR A 156 3.97 6.47 1.28
CA TYR A 156 3.13 5.56 2.05
C TYR A 156 1.64 5.94 2.02
N TYR A 157 1.31 7.24 2.08
CA TYR A 157 -0.08 7.69 1.98
C TYR A 157 -0.68 7.40 0.61
N ASN A 158 0.02 7.74 -0.47
CA ASN A 158 -0.49 7.60 -1.83
C ASN A 158 -0.60 6.13 -2.29
N MET A 159 0.12 5.21 -1.65
CA MET A 159 -0.03 3.76 -1.84
C MET A 159 -1.00 3.09 -0.87
N SER A 160 -1.61 3.85 0.06
CA SER A 160 -2.71 3.34 0.88
C SER A 160 -4.02 3.26 0.07
N TYR A 161 -5.04 2.65 0.65
CA TYR A 161 -6.41 2.63 0.13
C TYR A 161 -6.94 4.02 -0.28
N PHE A 162 -6.45 5.08 0.37
CA PHE A 162 -6.91 6.46 0.18
C PHE A 162 -6.17 7.21 -0.93
N GLY A 163 -5.07 6.64 -1.42
CA GLY A 163 -4.23 7.24 -2.44
C GLY A 163 -4.52 6.72 -3.85
N TYR A 164 -4.05 7.45 -4.86
CA TYR A 164 -4.22 7.08 -6.28
C TYR A 164 -3.28 5.95 -6.71
N ALA A 165 -2.14 5.77 -6.03
CA ALA A 165 -1.14 4.76 -6.34
C ALA A 165 -1.34 3.48 -5.51
N TRP A 166 -2.55 3.24 -4.99
CA TRP A 166 -2.89 2.09 -4.15
C TRP A 166 -2.47 0.74 -4.77
N LYS A 167 -2.55 0.61 -6.10
CA LYS A 167 -2.16 -0.59 -6.87
C LYS A 167 -0.67 -0.97 -6.75
N ALA A 168 0.17 -0.08 -6.22
CA ALA A 168 1.57 -0.40 -5.92
C ALA A 168 1.67 -1.45 -4.80
N LYS A 169 0.79 -1.38 -3.79
CA LYS A 169 0.79 -2.23 -2.59
C LYS A 169 -0.41 -3.19 -2.50
N ASP A 170 -1.29 -3.18 -3.49
CA ASP A 170 -2.54 -3.93 -3.44
C ASP A 170 -3.01 -4.33 -4.85
N TYR A 171 -3.82 -5.40 -4.93
CA TYR A 171 -4.48 -5.81 -6.19
C TYR A 171 -5.97 -5.52 -6.19
N PHE A 172 -6.57 -5.28 -5.03
CA PHE A 172 -8.00 -5.06 -4.91
C PHE A 172 -8.31 -3.83 -4.08
N ARG A 173 -9.39 -3.14 -4.45
CA ARG A 173 -9.88 -1.98 -3.72
C ARG A 173 -11.38 -1.85 -3.91
N SER A 174 -12.14 -1.66 -2.84
CA SER A 174 -13.59 -1.48 -2.93
C SER A 174 -14.15 -0.46 -1.95
N GLY A 175 -15.02 0.42 -2.45
CA GLY A 175 -15.78 1.36 -1.61
C GLY A 175 -16.71 0.66 -0.61
N VAL A 176 -17.10 -0.59 -0.85
CA VAL A 176 -17.89 -1.40 0.08
C VAL A 176 -17.04 -1.80 1.30
N SER A 177 -15.75 -2.05 1.10
CA SER A 177 -14.81 -2.44 2.14
C SER A 177 -14.65 -1.34 3.18
N LEU A 178 -14.56 -0.09 2.75
CA LEU A 178 -14.53 1.06 3.66
C LEU A 178 -15.77 1.12 4.58
N LYS A 179 -16.96 0.73 4.11
CA LYS A 179 -18.17 0.71 4.94
C LYS A 179 -18.13 -0.43 5.97
N ARG A 180 -17.47 -1.54 5.66
CA ARG A 180 -17.42 -2.75 6.47
C ARG A 180 -16.19 -2.86 7.36
N SER A 181 -15.13 -2.08 7.11
CA SER A 181 -13.86 -2.12 7.84
C SER A 181 -14.06 -1.95 9.35
N LYS A 182 -14.94 -1.03 9.78
CA LYS A 182 -15.27 -0.85 11.20
C LYS A 182 -15.90 -2.07 11.85
N SER A 183 -16.57 -2.94 11.11
CA SER A 183 -17.20 -4.15 11.63
C SER A 183 -16.33 -5.40 11.51
N ALA A 184 -15.22 -5.33 10.77
CA ALA A 184 -14.32 -6.45 10.59
C ALA A 184 -13.57 -6.78 11.88
N SER A 185 -13.28 -8.07 12.09
CA SER A 185 -12.45 -8.55 13.20
C SER A 185 -10.98 -8.22 12.97
N ASP A 186 -10.54 -8.33 11.71
CA ASP A 186 -9.26 -7.83 11.24
C ASP A 186 -9.52 -6.49 10.51
N PRO A 187 -8.91 -5.37 10.95
CA PRO A 187 -9.14 -4.05 10.34
C PRO A 187 -8.68 -3.96 8.89
N ASP A 188 -7.81 -4.87 8.43
CA ASP A 188 -7.29 -4.89 7.07
C ASP A 188 -7.95 -5.97 6.19
N VAL A 189 -8.72 -6.91 6.76
CA VAL A 189 -9.41 -7.97 6.01
C VAL A 189 -10.92 -7.86 6.18
N VAL A 190 -11.60 -7.50 5.10
CA VAL A 190 -13.06 -7.45 5.06
C VAL A 190 -13.61 -8.81 4.57
N PRO A 191 -14.55 -9.44 5.28
CA PRO A 191 -15.20 -10.64 4.77
C PRO A 191 -16.11 -10.34 3.56
N ASP A 192 -16.03 -11.17 2.53
CA ASP A 192 -16.90 -11.13 1.36
C ASP A 192 -17.13 -12.55 0.82
N ILE A 193 -18.38 -12.90 0.50
CA ILE A 193 -18.75 -14.24 0.02
C ILE A 193 -18.08 -14.61 -1.31
N ARG A 194 -17.67 -13.61 -2.10
CA ARG A 194 -16.98 -13.82 -3.39
C ARG A 194 -15.51 -14.16 -3.22
N PHE A 195 -14.91 -13.82 -2.08
CA PHE A 195 -13.48 -13.98 -1.83
C PHE A 195 -13.29 -15.01 -0.71
N PRO A 196 -12.76 -16.21 -1.00
CA PRO A 196 -12.71 -17.30 -0.02
C PRO A 196 -11.89 -16.97 1.23
N LEU A 197 -10.97 -16.01 1.11
CA LEU A 197 -10.09 -15.54 2.17
C LEU A 197 -10.47 -14.14 2.67
N GLY A 198 -11.61 -13.58 2.23
CA GLY A 198 -11.93 -12.16 2.37
C GLY A 198 -11.09 -11.27 1.43
N ASN A 199 -11.28 -9.96 1.55
CA ASN A 199 -10.50 -8.97 0.83
C ASN A 199 -9.62 -8.18 1.78
N ARG A 200 -8.31 -8.26 1.55
CA ARG A 200 -7.32 -7.47 2.25
C ARG A 200 -7.14 -6.16 1.51
N GLU A 201 -7.27 -5.04 2.21
CA GLU A 201 -7.04 -3.72 1.62
C GLU A 201 -6.15 -2.87 2.54
N ASN A 202 -5.21 -2.13 1.96
CA ASN A 202 -4.20 -1.37 2.73
C ASN A 202 -4.78 -0.08 3.37
N PHE A 203 -5.58 -0.20 4.43
CA PHE A 203 -6.19 0.94 5.15
C PHE A 203 -5.24 1.63 6.13
N ASP A 204 -4.10 1.04 6.45
CA ASP A 204 -3.21 1.60 7.46
C ASP A 204 -2.43 2.82 6.96
N CYS A 205 -2.65 3.97 7.61
CA CYS A 205 -1.89 5.19 7.39
C CYS A 205 -0.86 5.47 8.52
N SER A 206 -0.63 4.55 9.45
CA SER A 206 0.26 4.74 10.62
C SER A 206 1.68 5.12 10.22
N LYS A 207 2.26 4.43 9.23
CA LYS A 207 3.61 4.71 8.74
C LYS A 207 3.70 6.08 8.05
N ALA A 208 2.69 6.43 7.26
CA ALA A 208 2.62 7.75 6.64
C ALA A 208 2.52 8.85 7.70
N LEU A 209 1.68 8.65 8.71
CA LEU A 209 1.53 9.56 9.86
C LEU A 209 2.85 9.78 10.59
N GLU A 210 3.57 8.70 10.93
CA GLU A 210 4.89 8.75 11.57
C GLU A 210 5.87 9.62 10.77
N TYR A 211 5.92 9.42 9.46
CA TYR A 211 6.82 10.17 8.59
C TYR A 211 6.42 11.64 8.42
N PHE A 212 5.12 11.95 8.33
CA PHE A 212 4.67 13.34 8.36
C PHE A 212 4.95 14.01 9.72
N GLU A 213 4.85 13.28 10.82
CA GLU A 213 5.24 13.80 12.13
C GLU A 213 6.73 14.13 12.21
N LEU A 214 7.59 13.23 11.73
CA LEU A 214 9.03 13.47 11.67
C LEU A 214 9.36 14.68 10.79
N ALA A 215 8.75 14.75 9.60
CA ALA A 215 8.90 15.91 8.71
C ALA A 215 8.51 17.22 9.41
N ARG A 216 7.35 17.27 10.08
CA ARG A 216 6.88 18.46 10.79
C ARG A 216 7.77 18.84 11.97
N LYS A 217 8.25 17.87 12.75
CA LYS A 217 9.05 18.11 13.96
C LYS A 217 10.47 18.54 13.64
N LEU A 218 11.04 18.04 12.53
CA LEU A 218 12.43 18.28 12.15
C LEU A 218 12.60 19.43 11.15
N SER A 219 11.52 19.85 10.47
CA SER A 219 11.62 20.95 9.50
C SER A 219 11.76 22.30 10.19
N THR A 220 12.66 23.12 9.65
CA THR A 220 12.73 24.57 9.92
C THR A 220 11.86 25.39 8.96
N ASP A 221 11.35 24.76 7.90
CA ASP A 221 10.43 25.36 6.93
C ASP A 221 8.98 25.24 7.45
N LYS A 222 8.38 26.41 7.70
CA LYS A 222 7.02 26.50 8.21
C LYS A 222 5.99 26.02 7.19
N GLU A 223 6.24 26.20 5.89
CA GLU A 223 5.37 25.69 4.81
C GLU A 223 5.39 24.17 4.78
N LEU A 224 6.58 23.56 4.80
CA LEU A 224 6.70 22.10 4.85
C LEU A 224 6.04 21.52 6.11
N SER A 225 6.24 22.17 7.25
CA SER A 225 5.60 21.77 8.51
C SER A 225 4.07 21.84 8.44
N ALA A 226 3.52 22.88 7.81
CA ALA A 226 2.08 23.00 7.61
C ALA A 226 1.56 21.89 6.68
N LYS A 227 2.24 21.63 5.56
CA LYS A 227 1.92 20.52 4.64
C LYS A 227 1.91 19.17 5.34
N ALA A 228 2.96 18.90 6.12
CA ALA A 228 3.09 17.67 6.89
C ALA A 228 1.99 17.54 7.95
N ALA A 229 1.65 18.62 8.67
CA ALA A 229 0.53 18.62 9.61
C ALA A 229 -0.80 18.30 8.90
N PHE A 230 -1.08 18.87 7.73
CA PHE A 230 -2.30 18.55 6.99
C PHE A 230 -2.37 17.09 6.57
N MET A 231 -1.27 16.55 6.03
CA MET A 231 -1.23 15.15 5.64
C MET A 231 -1.33 14.20 6.84
N ALA A 232 -0.74 14.55 7.98
CA ALA A 232 -0.91 13.84 9.25
C ALA A 232 -2.39 13.86 9.72
N ALA A 233 -3.08 15.01 9.62
CA ALA A 233 -4.50 15.11 9.95
C ALA A 233 -5.39 14.20 9.09
N ARG A 234 -5.06 14.04 7.81
CA ARG A 234 -5.75 13.08 6.93
C ARG A 234 -5.52 11.64 7.38
N CYS A 235 -4.31 11.29 7.79
CA CYS A 235 -4.01 9.97 8.34
C CYS A 235 -4.83 9.68 9.61
N GLU A 236 -4.90 10.63 10.56
CA GLU A 236 -5.73 10.50 11.77
C GLU A 236 -7.21 10.28 11.44
N GLN A 237 -7.74 11.07 10.50
CA GLN A 237 -9.12 10.95 10.06
C GLN A 237 -9.40 9.58 9.43
N ASN A 238 -8.50 9.12 8.56
CA ASN A 238 -8.62 7.82 7.92
C ASN A 238 -8.61 6.69 8.95
N GLN A 239 -7.70 6.74 9.93
CA GLN A 239 -7.65 5.75 11.01
C GLN A 239 -8.92 5.74 11.88
N TYR A 240 -9.54 6.90 12.13
CA TYR A 240 -10.85 6.98 12.80
C TYR A 240 -11.96 6.29 11.98
N PHE A 241 -11.91 6.40 10.65
CA PHE A 241 -12.91 5.80 9.76
C PHE A 241 -12.71 4.30 9.53
N THR A 242 -11.49 3.77 9.60
CA THR A 242 -11.22 2.36 9.24
C THR A 242 -10.79 1.48 10.40
N ARG A 243 -10.08 2.01 11.40
CA ARG A 243 -9.39 1.21 12.43
C ARG A 243 -9.94 1.39 13.85
N ARG A 244 -11.12 1.99 14.00
CA ARG A 244 -11.73 2.34 15.30
C ARG A 244 -10.81 3.18 16.20
N ALA A 245 -9.84 3.91 15.61
CA ALA A 245 -9.02 4.84 16.38
C ALA A 245 -9.92 5.93 16.99
N PRO A 246 -9.58 6.46 18.18
CA PRO A 246 -10.29 7.60 18.74
C PRO A 246 -10.31 8.78 17.77
N ARG A 247 -11.40 9.54 17.79
CA ARG A 247 -11.48 10.75 16.96
C ARG A 247 -10.47 11.77 17.48
N SER A 248 -9.44 12.05 16.68
CA SER A 248 -8.42 13.06 16.96
C SER A 248 -8.56 14.25 16.03
N TYR A 249 -8.13 15.41 16.52
CA TYR A 249 -7.99 16.65 15.74
C TYR A 249 -6.62 17.31 15.95
N VAL A 250 -5.66 16.60 16.54
CA VAL A 250 -4.38 17.16 16.99
C VAL A 250 -3.69 17.92 15.87
N TYR A 251 -3.66 17.37 14.65
CA TYR A 251 -2.99 18.05 13.54
C TYR A 251 -3.78 19.18 12.91
N PHE A 252 -5.12 19.12 12.93
CA PHE A 252 -5.94 20.27 12.53
C PHE A 252 -5.84 21.42 13.54
N ASP A 253 -5.76 21.11 14.83
CA ASP A 253 -5.44 22.07 15.90
C ASP A 253 -4.07 22.73 15.65
N LEU A 254 -3.04 21.93 15.35
CA LEU A 254 -1.70 22.43 15.05
C LEU A 254 -1.70 23.36 13.83
N LEU A 255 -2.36 22.96 12.73
CA LEU A 255 -2.56 23.81 11.55
C LEU A 255 -3.18 25.16 11.90
N LYS A 256 -4.29 25.14 12.62
CA LYS A 256 -5.04 26.35 12.99
C LYS A 256 -4.27 27.27 13.95
N ARG A 257 -3.47 26.70 14.86
CA ARG A 257 -2.78 27.52 15.88
C ARG A 257 -1.44 28.05 15.41
N ASN A 258 -0.69 27.24 14.65
CA ASN A 258 0.73 27.50 14.43
C ASN A 258 1.06 27.91 13.00
N TYR A 259 0.15 27.69 12.04
CA TYR A 259 0.49 27.76 10.61
C TYR A 259 -0.43 28.66 9.78
N THR A 260 -1.27 29.49 10.40
CA THR A 260 -2.26 30.36 9.72
C THR A 260 -1.63 31.39 8.77
N ASP A 261 -0.39 31.76 9.02
CA ASP A 261 0.42 32.69 8.23
C ASP A 261 1.10 32.04 7.02
N THR A 262 1.03 30.71 6.89
CA THR A 262 1.60 30.00 5.73
C THR A 262 0.70 30.12 4.51
N GLN A 263 1.30 30.22 3.32
CA GLN A 263 0.58 30.18 2.04
C GLN A 263 -0.18 28.86 1.91
N PHE A 264 0.43 27.76 2.35
CA PHE A 264 -0.22 26.46 2.34
C PHE A 264 -1.51 26.43 3.17
N TYR A 265 -1.53 27.03 4.37
CA TYR A 265 -2.75 27.11 5.17
C TYR A 265 -3.87 27.85 4.43
N GLN A 266 -3.55 29.01 3.86
CA GLN A 266 -4.52 29.84 3.13
C GLN A 266 -5.12 29.10 1.92
N PHE A 267 -4.30 28.28 1.26
CA PHE A 267 -4.76 27.38 0.19
C PHE A 267 -5.65 26.26 0.75
N VAL A 268 -5.16 25.48 1.72
CA VAL A 268 -5.80 24.22 2.12
C VAL A 268 -7.12 24.41 2.87
N VAL A 269 -7.28 25.55 3.56
CA VAL A 269 -8.56 25.91 4.20
C VAL A 269 -9.66 26.19 3.19
N GLN A 270 -9.31 26.56 1.95
CA GLN A 270 -10.27 26.76 0.87
C GLN A 270 -10.59 25.44 0.16
N GLU A 271 -9.58 24.58 -0.03
CA GLU A 271 -9.71 23.32 -0.75
C GLU A 271 -10.37 22.19 0.07
N CYS A 272 -10.03 22.06 1.35
CA CYS A 272 -10.51 20.96 2.19
C CYS A 272 -11.75 21.36 2.98
N LYS A 273 -12.93 20.94 2.53
CA LYS A 273 -14.22 21.23 3.20
C LYS A 273 -14.25 20.84 4.68
N TYR A 274 -13.64 19.71 5.03
CA TYR A 274 -13.57 19.26 6.42
C TYR A 274 -12.71 20.20 7.26
N PHE A 275 -11.52 20.56 6.76
CA PHE A 275 -10.63 21.47 7.47
C PHE A 275 -11.22 22.88 7.55
N LYS A 276 -11.88 23.37 6.48
CA LYS A 276 -12.63 24.62 6.49
C LYS A 276 -13.66 24.67 7.62
N ALA A 277 -14.49 23.62 7.72
CA ALA A 277 -15.52 23.52 8.75
C ALA A 277 -14.92 23.43 10.16
N TYR A 278 -13.75 22.81 10.31
CA TYR A 278 -13.04 22.75 11.58
C TYR A 278 -12.42 24.10 11.95
N ALA A 279 -11.75 24.78 11.01
CA ALA A 279 -11.07 26.05 11.22
C ALA A 279 -12.04 27.19 11.58
N ALA A 280 -13.30 27.08 11.16
CA ALA A 280 -14.36 28.05 11.47
C ALA A 280 -14.98 27.91 12.87
N ARG A 281 -14.67 26.84 13.62
CA ARG A 281 -15.06 26.66 15.03
C ARG A 281 -14.14 27.45 15.93
#